data_AF-G9ZQH9-F1
#
_entry.id   AF-G9ZQH9-F1
#
_cell.length_a   1.000
_cell.length_b   1.000
_cell.length_c   1.000
_cell.angle_alpha   90.00
_cell.angle_beta   90.00
_cell.angle_gamma   90.00
#
_symmetry.space_group_name_H-M   'P 1'
#
loop_
_entity.id
_entity.type
_entity.pdbx_description
1 polymer ?
#
loop_
_entity_poly.entity_id
_entity_poly.type
_entity_poly.pdbx_seq_one_letter_code
_entity_poly.pdbx_strand_id
1 'polypeptide(L)'
;HQQWRKVAMQRLDVQPGNFAIDVCCGSGDWTIALAKAVGPSGQVIGLDFSDQMLKIAAKKVDEAGLKDRVTLVKGDAMHLPYDDDKFDVATIGFGLRNVPDANQVLREMVRVVRHNGKIACLETSKPTNPVVKLGWNAYFKTVPVMAKLAVNKYSEYHYLLRTTKEFILS
;
A
#
# COMPACT_ATOMS: atom_id res chain seq x y z
N HIS A 1 10.73 3.55 -6.10
CA HIS A 1 9.38 2.93 -6.15
C HIS A 1 8.93 2.58 -7.58
N GLN A 2 8.97 3.51 -8.54
CA GLN A 2 8.45 3.26 -9.90
C GLN A 2 9.15 2.11 -10.65
N GLN A 3 10.49 1.99 -10.56
CA GLN A 3 11.24 0.92 -11.22
C GLN A 3 10.85 -0.47 -10.69
N TRP A 4 10.70 -0.62 -9.37
CA TRP A 4 10.28 -1.88 -8.75
C TRP A 4 8.85 -2.27 -9.15
N ARG A 5 7.94 -1.30 -9.26
CA ARG A 5 6.59 -1.54 -9.77
C ARG A 5 6.62 -2.01 -11.23
N LYS A 6 7.48 -1.45 -12.07
CA LYS A 6 7.66 -1.90 -13.46
C LYS A 6 8.10 -3.37 -13.53
N VAL A 7 9.09 -3.75 -12.71
CA VAL A 7 9.55 -5.15 -12.62
C VAL A 7 8.44 -6.06 -12.10
N ALA A 8 7.70 -5.64 -11.07
CA ALA A 8 6.57 -6.40 -10.56
C ALA A 8 5.49 -6.61 -11.63
N MET A 9 5.13 -5.57 -12.38
CA MET A 9 4.17 -5.65 -13.49
C MET A 9 4.64 -6.60 -14.60
N GLN A 10 5.93 -6.60 -14.93
CA GLN A 10 6.48 -7.55 -15.92
C GLN A 10 6.40 -9.00 -15.45
N ARG A 11 6.62 -9.28 -14.17
CA ARG A 11 6.52 -10.63 -13.61
C ARG A 11 5.08 -11.09 -13.39
N LEU A 12 4.21 -10.15 -13.03
CA LEU A 12 2.77 -10.40 -12.96
C LEU A 12 2.23 -10.77 -14.33
N ASP A 13 2.79 -10.26 -15.43
CA ASP A 13 2.37 -10.65 -16.79
C ASP A 13 0.83 -10.66 -16.88
N VAL A 14 0.27 -9.49 -16.54
CA VAL A 14 -1.17 -9.22 -16.50
C VAL A 14 -1.70 -9.25 -17.93
N GLN A 15 -2.71 -10.07 -18.17
CA GLN A 15 -3.27 -10.27 -19.50
C GLN A 15 -4.45 -9.31 -19.75
N PRO A 16 -4.67 -8.93 -21.02
CA PRO A 16 -5.91 -8.28 -21.42
C PRO A 16 -7.13 -9.11 -20.99
N GLY A 17 -8.16 -8.46 -20.45
CA GLY A 17 -9.35 -9.14 -19.93
C GLY A 17 -9.26 -9.60 -18.48
N ASN A 18 -8.09 -9.48 -17.82
CA ASN A 18 -8.01 -9.89 -16.42
C ASN A 18 -8.87 -9.03 -15.49
N PHE A 19 -9.36 -9.66 -14.43
CA PHE A 19 -9.95 -8.99 -13.29
C PHE A 19 -8.94 -8.90 -12.15
N ALA A 20 -8.54 -7.68 -11.79
CA ALA A 20 -7.49 -7.44 -10.80
C ALA A 20 -7.98 -6.66 -9.59
N ILE A 21 -7.30 -6.84 -8.44
CA ILE A 21 -7.49 -6.02 -7.23
C ILE A 21 -6.16 -5.41 -6.78
N ASP A 22 -6.17 -4.12 -6.47
CA ASP A 22 -5.08 -3.38 -5.83
C ASP A 22 -5.47 -3.09 -4.39
N VAL A 23 -4.91 -3.83 -3.45
CA VAL A 23 -5.19 -3.77 -2.01
C VAL A 23 -4.31 -2.69 -1.37
N CYS A 24 -4.91 -1.86 -0.52
CA CYS A 24 -4.29 -0.63 0.00
C CYS A 24 -3.82 0.27 -1.16
N CYS A 25 -4.71 0.54 -2.13
CA CYS A 25 -4.35 1.20 -3.38
C CYS A 25 -3.84 2.64 -3.22
N GLY A 26 -4.09 3.28 -2.07
CA GLY A 26 -3.71 4.65 -1.79
C GLY A 26 -4.21 5.59 -2.89
N SER A 27 -3.30 6.38 -3.46
CA SER A 27 -3.63 7.32 -4.55
C SER A 27 -3.84 6.66 -5.93
N GLY A 28 -3.82 5.34 -6.04
CA GLY A 28 -4.22 4.60 -7.25
C GLY A 28 -3.16 4.47 -8.34
N ASP A 29 -1.88 4.76 -8.08
CA ASP A 29 -0.84 4.68 -9.13
C ASP A 29 -0.64 3.26 -9.67
N TRP A 30 -0.77 2.24 -8.82
CA TRP A 30 -0.69 0.84 -9.26
C TRP A 30 -2.01 0.37 -9.86
N THR A 31 -3.15 0.76 -9.28
CA THR A 31 -4.50 0.59 -9.86
C THR A 31 -4.54 1.06 -11.32
N ILE A 32 -4.02 2.25 -11.63
CA ILE A 32 -3.95 2.79 -13.00
C ILE A 32 -3.03 1.95 -13.89
N ALA A 33 -1.90 1.47 -13.37
CA ALA A 33 -0.99 0.62 -14.12
C ALA A 33 -1.63 -0.73 -14.46
N LEU A 34 -2.37 -1.33 -13.52
CA LEU A 34 -3.16 -2.54 -13.76
C LEU A 34 -4.25 -2.27 -14.80
N ALA A 35 -5.00 -1.16 -14.67
CA ALA A 35 -6.10 -0.83 -15.57
C ALA A 35 -5.65 -0.65 -17.03
N LYS A 36 -4.44 -0.12 -17.23
CA LYS A 36 -3.81 -0.05 -18.56
C LYS A 36 -3.42 -1.43 -19.08
N ALA A 37 -2.91 -2.32 -18.21
CA ALA A 37 -2.46 -3.65 -18.59
C ALA A 37 -3.61 -4.63 -18.89
N VAL A 38 -4.68 -4.62 -18.09
CA VAL A 38 -5.87 -5.45 -18.33
C VAL A 38 -6.67 -5.02 -19.56
N GLY A 39 -6.43 -3.80 -20.07
CA GLY A 39 -7.07 -3.31 -21.29
C GLY A 39 -8.59 -3.09 -21.17
N PRO A 40 -9.28 -2.79 -22.27
CA PRO A 40 -10.71 -2.44 -22.27
C PRO A 40 -11.67 -3.56 -21.89
N SER A 41 -11.26 -4.82 -22.03
CA SER A 41 -12.06 -5.99 -21.67
C SER A 41 -11.86 -6.44 -20.21
N GLY A 42 -10.89 -5.87 -19.50
CA GLY A 42 -10.58 -6.20 -18.12
C GLY A 42 -11.15 -5.19 -17.13
N GLN A 43 -11.00 -5.49 -15.85
CA GLN A 43 -11.48 -4.63 -14.76
C GLN A 43 -10.46 -4.59 -13.62
N VAL A 44 -10.45 -3.49 -12.87
CA VAL A 44 -9.60 -3.32 -11.69
C VAL A 44 -10.41 -2.75 -10.53
N ILE A 45 -10.31 -3.40 -9.39
CA ILE A 45 -10.75 -2.86 -8.10
C ILE A 45 -9.56 -2.21 -7.40
N GLY A 46 -9.67 -0.94 -7.04
CA GLY A 46 -8.76 -0.30 -6.07
C GLY A 46 -9.42 -0.24 -4.71
N LEU A 47 -8.87 -0.92 -3.71
CA LEU A 47 -9.41 -0.96 -2.35
C LEU A 47 -8.49 -0.24 -1.36
N ASP A 48 -9.03 0.70 -0.60
CA ASP A 48 -8.30 1.39 0.47
C ASP A 48 -9.22 1.74 1.65
N PHE A 49 -8.67 1.83 2.86
CA PHE A 49 -9.43 2.23 4.04
C PHE A 49 -9.69 3.74 4.09
N SER A 50 -8.83 4.55 3.46
CA SER A 50 -8.86 6.01 3.52
C SER A 50 -9.71 6.61 2.40
N ASP A 51 -10.85 7.23 2.78
CA ASP A 51 -11.66 8.03 1.86
C ASP A 51 -10.86 9.15 1.19
N GLN A 52 -9.90 9.74 1.90
CA GLN A 52 -9.06 10.80 1.35
C GLN A 52 -8.17 10.27 0.22
N MET A 53 -7.60 9.09 0.39
CA MET A 53 -6.79 8.45 -0.65
C MET A 53 -7.64 8.07 -1.86
N LEU A 54 -8.82 7.50 -1.64
CA LEU A 54 -9.75 7.14 -2.71
C LEU A 54 -10.22 8.35 -3.52
N LYS A 55 -10.42 9.52 -2.89
CA LYS A 55 -10.73 10.78 -3.61
C LYS A 55 -9.58 11.19 -4.54
N ILE A 56 -8.33 11.06 -4.10
CA ILE A 56 -7.16 11.36 -4.93
C ILE A 56 -7.05 10.35 -6.08
N ALA A 57 -7.24 9.06 -5.78
CA ALA A 57 -7.24 8.00 -6.78
C ALA A 57 -8.32 8.23 -7.84
N ALA A 58 -9.54 8.60 -7.43
CA ALA A 58 -10.66 8.86 -8.33
C ALA A 58 -10.33 9.97 -9.33
N LYS A 59 -9.71 11.06 -8.86
CA LYS A 59 -9.26 12.15 -9.73
C LYS A 59 -8.22 11.67 -10.75
N LYS A 60 -7.20 10.91 -10.33
CA LYS A 60 -6.17 10.40 -11.25
C LYS A 60 -6.72 9.38 -12.25
N VAL A 61 -7.66 8.54 -11.83
CA VAL A 61 -8.35 7.57 -12.69
C VAL A 61 -9.16 8.29 -13.77
N ASP A 62 -9.83 9.40 -13.40
CA ASP A 62 -10.54 10.26 -14.34
C ASP A 62 -9.61 10.91 -15.37
N GLU A 63 -8.54 11.55 -14.88
CA GLU A 63 -7.53 12.20 -15.71
C GLU A 63 -6.84 11.21 -16.66
N ALA A 64 -6.75 9.93 -16.27
CA ALA A 64 -6.22 8.86 -17.10
C ALA A 64 -7.25 8.26 -18.08
N GLY A 65 -8.53 8.64 -18.01
CA GLY A 65 -9.59 8.12 -18.87
C GLY A 65 -9.93 6.65 -18.61
N LEU A 66 -9.85 6.19 -17.36
CA LEU A 66 -9.98 4.76 -16.98
C LEU A 66 -11.21 4.44 -16.12
N LYS A 67 -12.15 5.38 -15.99
CA LYS A 67 -13.39 5.22 -15.21
C LYS A 67 -14.27 4.07 -15.68
N ASP A 68 -14.15 3.66 -16.94
CA ASP A 68 -14.89 2.56 -17.55
C ASP A 68 -14.50 1.18 -17.00
N ARG A 69 -13.31 1.05 -16.41
CA ARG A 69 -12.76 -0.23 -15.96
C ARG A 69 -12.15 -0.23 -14.56
N VAL A 70 -12.08 0.93 -13.90
CA VAL A 70 -11.60 1.05 -12.52
C VAL A 70 -12.76 1.34 -11.59
N THR A 71 -12.94 0.48 -10.59
CA THR A 71 -13.86 0.74 -9.47
C THR A 71 -13.04 0.93 -8.20
N LEU A 72 -13.26 2.05 -7.51
CA LEU A 72 -12.61 2.37 -6.24
C LEU A 72 -13.56 2.09 -5.09
N VAL A 73 -13.10 1.32 -4.10
CA VAL A 73 -13.93 0.81 -3.00
C VAL A 73 -13.26 1.11 -1.67
N LYS A 74 -14.03 1.63 -0.72
CA LYS A 74 -13.59 1.70 0.66
C LYS A 74 -13.71 0.33 1.31
N GLY A 75 -12.64 -0.19 1.89
CA GLY A 75 -12.65 -1.51 2.52
C GLY A 75 -11.48 -1.78 3.46
N ASP A 76 -11.63 -2.83 4.26
CA ASP A 76 -10.57 -3.35 5.13
C ASP A 76 -9.77 -4.44 4.39
N ALA A 77 -8.46 -4.27 4.30
CA ALA A 77 -7.58 -5.25 3.66
C ALA A 77 -7.49 -6.57 4.45
N MET A 78 -7.81 -6.59 5.74
CA MET A 78 -7.83 -7.81 6.55
C MET A 78 -9.09 -8.66 6.32
N HIS A 79 -10.12 -8.08 5.70
CA HIS A 79 -11.42 -8.71 5.42
C HIS A 79 -11.94 -8.20 4.08
N LEU A 80 -11.41 -8.76 2.98
CA LEU A 80 -11.78 -8.34 1.64
C LEU A 80 -13.24 -8.74 1.36
N PRO A 81 -14.10 -7.80 0.93
CA PRO A 81 -15.53 -8.03 0.72
C PRO A 81 -15.81 -8.75 -0.62
N TYR A 82 -15.07 -9.81 -0.88
CA TYR A 82 -15.09 -10.57 -2.12
C TYR A 82 -15.05 -12.06 -1.81
N ASP A 83 -15.76 -12.82 -2.63
CA ASP A 83 -15.74 -14.28 -2.59
C ASP A 83 -14.37 -14.84 -2.98
N ASP A 84 -14.17 -16.11 -2.69
CA ASP A 84 -12.98 -16.86 -3.03
C ASP A 84 -12.82 -16.93 -4.56
N ASP A 85 -11.56 -17.06 -5.03
CA ASP A 85 -11.21 -17.25 -6.44
C ASP A 85 -11.77 -16.19 -7.44
N LYS A 86 -12.10 -14.99 -6.98
CA LYS A 86 -12.74 -13.93 -7.78
C LYS A 86 -11.80 -13.20 -8.75
N PHE A 87 -10.53 -13.04 -8.37
CA PHE A 87 -9.57 -12.22 -9.12
C PHE A 87 -8.51 -13.07 -9.82
N ASP A 88 -8.07 -12.62 -10.99
CA ASP A 88 -6.92 -13.20 -11.67
C ASP A 88 -5.60 -12.73 -11.05
N VAL A 89 -5.59 -11.48 -10.57
CA VAL A 89 -4.40 -10.80 -10.06
C VAL A 89 -4.72 -9.99 -8.81
N ALA A 90 -3.87 -10.07 -7.77
CA ALA A 90 -3.88 -9.13 -6.65
C ALA A 90 -2.53 -8.44 -6.46
N THR A 91 -2.56 -7.15 -6.16
CA THR A 91 -1.37 -6.37 -5.81
C THR A 91 -1.51 -5.69 -4.46
N ILE A 92 -0.40 -5.53 -3.75
CA ILE A 92 -0.29 -4.63 -2.59
C ILE A 92 1.07 -3.95 -2.61
N GLY A 93 1.08 -2.62 -2.47
CA GLY A 93 2.29 -1.81 -2.50
C GLY A 93 2.43 -0.94 -1.27
N PHE A 94 3.45 -1.20 -0.45
CA PHE A 94 3.79 -0.41 0.75
C PHE A 94 2.67 -0.29 1.81
N GLY A 95 1.66 -1.16 1.73
CA GLY A 95 0.48 -1.17 2.60
C GLY A 95 0.60 -2.14 3.78
N LEU A 96 1.35 -3.24 3.64
CA LEU A 96 1.42 -4.29 4.68
C LEU A 96 2.03 -3.81 6.00
N ARG A 97 2.91 -2.81 5.95
CA ARG A 97 3.48 -2.19 7.16
C ARG A 97 2.48 -1.37 7.99
N ASN A 98 1.32 -1.03 7.41
CA ASN A 98 0.31 -0.16 8.03
C ASN A 98 -0.93 -0.93 8.50
N VAL A 99 -0.98 -2.24 8.32
CA VAL A 99 -2.09 -3.08 8.76
C VAL A 99 -1.78 -3.78 10.10
N PRO A 100 -2.79 -4.08 10.93
CA PRO A 100 -2.59 -4.79 12.19
C PRO A 100 -2.01 -6.20 12.05
N ASP A 101 -2.46 -6.99 11.07
CA ASP A 101 -1.94 -8.33 10.77
C ASP A 101 -1.66 -8.50 9.27
N ALA A 102 -0.38 -8.39 8.89
CA ALA A 102 0.06 -8.59 7.51
C ALA A 102 -0.18 -10.02 7.00
N ASN A 103 -0.14 -11.04 7.86
CA ASN A 103 -0.41 -12.41 7.44
C ASN A 103 -1.90 -12.61 7.11
N GLN A 104 -2.79 -11.95 7.86
CA GLN A 104 -4.22 -11.97 7.54
C GLN A 104 -4.49 -11.34 6.16
N VAL A 105 -3.90 -10.19 5.87
CA VAL A 105 -4.03 -9.57 4.53
C VAL A 105 -3.50 -10.50 3.44
N LEU A 106 -2.34 -11.13 3.64
CA LEU A 106 -1.82 -12.09 2.66
C LEU A 106 -2.74 -13.31 2.48
N ARG A 107 -3.35 -13.82 3.55
CA ARG A 107 -4.36 -14.89 3.46
C ARG A 107 -5.57 -14.46 2.66
N GLU A 108 -6.09 -13.26 2.90
CA GLU A 108 -7.21 -12.70 2.14
C GLU A 108 -6.86 -12.52 0.66
N MET A 109 -5.68 -12.00 0.35
CA MET A 109 -5.21 -11.87 -1.03
C MET A 109 -5.11 -13.23 -1.73
N VAL A 110 -4.64 -14.27 -1.03
CA VAL A 110 -4.62 -15.64 -1.56
C VAL A 110 -6.02 -16.19 -1.76
N ARG A 111 -6.92 -15.97 -0.79
CA ARG A 111 -8.30 -16.45 -0.82
C ARG A 111 -9.08 -15.90 -2.02
N VAL A 112 -9.00 -14.59 -2.26
CA VAL A 112 -9.77 -13.94 -3.33
C VAL A 112 -9.17 -14.11 -4.72
N VAL A 113 -7.93 -14.61 -4.83
CA VAL A 113 -7.28 -14.85 -6.12
C VAL A 113 -7.48 -16.28 -6.54
N ARG A 114 -7.93 -16.48 -7.78
CA ARG A 114 -8.21 -17.81 -8.33
C ARG A 114 -6.99 -18.72 -8.27
N HIS A 115 -7.23 -20.03 -8.27
CA HIS A 115 -6.16 -21.00 -8.52
C HIS A 115 -5.37 -20.65 -9.81
N ASN A 116 -4.04 -20.69 -9.72
CA ASN A 116 -3.08 -20.21 -10.75
C ASN A 116 -3.12 -18.70 -11.06
N GLY A 117 -3.90 -17.91 -10.31
CA GLY A 117 -3.81 -16.46 -10.30
C GLY A 117 -2.50 -15.96 -9.70
N LYS A 118 -2.23 -14.66 -9.85
CA LYS A 118 -0.93 -14.07 -9.50
C LYS A 118 -1.07 -13.01 -8.42
N ILE A 119 -0.16 -13.05 -7.45
CA ILE A 119 -0.11 -12.08 -6.35
C ILE A 119 1.24 -11.39 -6.36
N ALA A 120 1.25 -10.05 -6.28
CA ALA A 120 2.46 -9.28 -6.04
C ALA A 120 2.35 -8.45 -4.77
N CYS A 121 3.32 -8.64 -3.88
CA CYS A 121 3.53 -7.79 -2.72
C CYS A 121 4.85 -7.02 -2.90
N LEU A 122 4.77 -5.69 -2.96
CA LEU A 122 5.94 -4.82 -2.99
C LEU A 122 6.03 -4.04 -1.67
N GLU A 123 6.93 -4.44 -0.80
CA GLU A 123 7.14 -3.81 0.51
C GLU A 123 8.62 -3.57 0.79
N THR A 124 8.95 -2.62 1.66
CA THR A 124 10.32 -2.45 2.15
C THR A 124 10.65 -3.56 3.14
N SER A 125 11.53 -4.49 2.74
CA SER A 125 12.05 -5.52 3.65
C SER A 125 13.28 -5.03 4.40
N LYS A 126 13.53 -5.57 5.61
CA LYS A 126 14.84 -5.44 6.27
C LYS A 126 15.92 -6.02 5.33
N PRO A 127 17.06 -5.34 5.14
CA PRO A 127 18.13 -5.88 4.31
C PRO A 127 18.61 -7.23 4.86
N THR A 128 18.60 -8.26 4.02
CA THR A 128 19.04 -9.62 4.35
C THR A 128 20.56 -9.77 4.24
N ASN A 129 21.23 -8.91 3.47
CA ASN A 129 22.70 -8.86 3.40
C ASN A 129 23.27 -8.44 4.77
N PRO A 130 24.14 -9.25 5.40
CA PRO A 130 24.64 -9.00 6.76
C PRO A 130 25.42 -7.68 6.88
N VAL A 131 26.13 -7.23 5.84
CA VAL A 131 26.89 -5.97 5.83
C VAL A 131 25.94 -4.76 5.79
N VAL A 132 24.91 -4.82 4.95
CA VAL A 132 23.89 -3.76 4.83
C VAL A 132 23.02 -3.71 6.10
N LYS A 133 22.70 -4.87 6.69
CA LYS A 133 21.99 -4.97 7.97
C LYS A 133 22.76 -4.32 9.12
N LEU A 134 24.08 -4.44 9.15
CA LEU A 134 24.93 -3.81 10.16
C LEU A 134 24.89 -2.27 10.04
N GLY A 135 25.08 -1.74 8.83
CA GLY A 135 24.98 -0.29 8.56
C GLY A 135 23.58 0.27 8.82
N TRP A 136 22.54 -0.48 8.44
CA TRP A 136 21.13 -0.14 8.71
C TRP A 136 20.84 -0.07 10.21
N ASN A 137 21.28 -1.07 10.98
CA ASN A 137 21.11 -1.09 12.44
C ASN A 137 21.87 0.05 13.13
N ALA A 138 23.06 0.40 12.64
CA ALA A 138 23.81 1.54 13.14
C ALA A 138 23.04 2.85 12.89
N TYR A 139 22.55 3.07 11.67
CA TYR A 139 21.77 4.25 11.28
C TYR A 139 20.52 4.45 12.15
N PHE A 140 19.67 3.43 12.32
CA PHE A 140 18.44 3.55 13.11
C PHE A 140 18.68 3.69 14.63
N LYS A 141 19.85 3.29 15.13
CA LYS A 141 20.25 3.52 16.52
C LYS A 141 20.82 4.92 16.73
N THR A 142 21.60 5.44 15.78
CA THR A 142 22.30 6.71 15.92
C THR A 142 21.42 7.91 15.57
N VAL A 143 20.58 7.82 14.54
CA VAL A 143 19.75 8.94 14.08
C VAL A 143 18.78 9.46 15.15
N PRO A 144 18.04 8.63 15.91
CA PRO A 144 17.17 9.13 16.99
C PRO A 144 17.95 9.77 18.14
N VAL A 145 19.16 9.26 18.43
CA VAL A 145 20.04 9.82 19.48
C VAL A 145 20.60 11.17 19.03
N MET A 146 21.02 11.29 17.77
CA MET A 146 21.48 12.55 17.17
C MET A 146 20.33 13.55 17.07
N ALA A 147 19.14 13.12 16.67
CA ALA A 147 17.94 13.96 16.64
C ALA A 147 17.56 14.46 18.05
N LYS A 148 17.62 13.58 19.07
CA LYS A 148 17.39 13.95 20.48
C LYS A 148 18.42 14.96 20.98
N LEU A 149 19.69 14.82 20.58
CA LEU A 149 20.77 15.75 20.93
C LEU A 149 20.65 17.10 20.20
N ALA A 150 20.16 17.10 18.97
CA ALA A 150 19.88 18.32 18.21
C ALA A 150 18.64 19.06 18.74
N VAL A 151 17.59 18.33 19.12
CA VAL A 151 16.36 18.88 19.73
C VAL A 151 16.60 19.44 21.13
N ASN A 152 17.63 18.98 21.84
CA ASN A 152 18.05 19.55 23.13
C ASN A 152 18.68 20.97 23.00
N LYS A 153 18.67 21.55 21.80
CA LYS A 153 18.98 22.96 21.52
C LYS A 153 17.86 23.59 20.67
N TYR A 154 16.64 23.74 21.20
CA TYR A 154 15.81 24.96 21.07
C TYR A 154 14.42 24.78 21.68
N SER A 155 13.89 25.87 22.20
CA SER A 155 12.83 26.02 23.20
C SER A 155 11.38 25.91 22.67
N GLU A 156 10.99 24.81 22.03
CA GLU A 156 9.59 24.61 21.58
C GLU A 156 8.92 23.33 22.16
N TYR A 157 9.37 22.83 23.31
CA TYR A 157 8.72 21.66 23.95
C TYR A 157 7.50 22.04 24.83
N HIS A 158 7.29 23.33 25.13
CA HIS A 158 6.25 23.77 26.07
C HIS A 158 4.83 23.79 25.51
N TYR A 159 4.66 23.84 24.19
CA TYR A 159 3.32 23.87 23.59
C TYR A 159 2.65 22.48 23.58
N LEU A 160 3.44 21.43 23.32
CA LEU A 160 2.93 20.05 23.21
C LEU A 160 2.48 19.44 24.56
N LEU A 161 3.13 19.83 25.66
CA LEU A 161 2.80 19.34 27.00
C LEU A 161 1.51 19.94 27.58
N ARG A 162 1.11 21.14 27.13
CA ARG A 162 -0.07 21.83 27.68
C ARG A 162 -1.37 21.23 27.16
N THR A 163 -1.45 20.89 25.87
CA THR A 163 -2.67 20.33 25.26
C THR A 163 -2.92 18.87 25.68
N THR A 164 -1.87 18.13 26.01
CA THR A 164 -2.01 16.72 26.44
C THR A 164 -2.56 16.59 27.86
N LYS A 165 -2.34 17.59 28.73
CA LYS A 165 -2.94 17.62 30.07
C LYS A 165 -4.43 17.94 30.07
N GLU A 166 -4.91 18.75 29.13
CA GLU A 166 -6.34 19.07 29.01
C GLU A 166 -7.16 17.91 28.45
N PHE A 167 -6.59 17.05 27.60
CA PHE A 167 -7.31 15.92 27.00
C PHE A 167 -7.42 14.68 27.92
N ILE A 168 -6.54 14.54 28.91
CA ILE A 168 -6.53 13.37 29.81
C ILE A 168 -7.45 13.55 31.03
N LEU A 169 -7.92 14.78 31.31
CA LEU A 169 -8.74 15.10 32.49
C LEU A 169 -10.21 15.47 32.16
N SER A 170 -10.68 15.19 30.94
CA SER A 170 -12.10 15.27 30.54
C SER A 170 -12.54 13.95 29.90
#